data_AF-A0A218Q8N8-F1
#
_entry.id   AF-A0A218Q8N8-F1
#
_cell.length_a   1.000
_cell.length_b   1.000
_cell.length_c   1.000
_cell.angle_alpha   90.00
_cell.angle_beta   90.00
_cell.angle_gamma   90.00
#
_symmetry.space_group_name_H-M   'P 1'
#
loop_
_entity.id
_entity.type
_entity.pdbx_description
1 polymer ?
#
loop_
_entity_poly.entity_id
_entity_poly.type
_entity_poly.pdbx_seq_one_letter_code
_entity_poly.pdbx_strand_id
1 'polypeptide(L)'
;MRPHKNLIKLQKAAIKKLTRLEKLSTNILSISSNREVETLLTYITIETLNTWSNFSRSFYLSCALSAKTVSGTRITISTTIANFNDAIGLVIPVYKPSATPNNVGIWHRRDEPTWHDPNVIMIICNHVGCSNITQIQSGFSGGLTVFRNLPTFRNFYAHRNQRTEYAAMQIASQYGISNLLKPSQILLSLPLNRSQPLLIEWIDELILTVEYLCYE
;
A
#
# COMPACT_ATOMS: atom_id res chain seq x y z
N MET A 1 0.92 10.90 3.75
CA MET A 1 1.45 10.71 5.11
C MET A 1 2.84 11.33 5.18
N ARG A 2 3.31 11.72 6.36
CA ARG A 2 4.66 12.27 6.54
C ARG A 2 5.52 11.21 7.25
N PRO A 3 6.79 11.04 6.86
CA PRO A 3 7.71 10.20 7.60
C PRO A 3 7.90 10.73 9.03
N HIS A 4 8.09 9.84 9.99
CA HIS A 4 8.29 10.15 11.39
C HIS A 4 9.44 9.35 12.00
N LYS A 5 10.21 9.98 12.90
CA LYS A 5 11.24 9.29 13.71
C LYS A 5 10.67 8.32 14.75
N ASN A 6 9.33 8.26 14.89
CA ASN A 6 8.65 7.29 15.74
C ASN A 6 7.53 6.64 14.93
N LEU A 7 7.66 5.34 14.67
CA LEU A 7 6.75 4.59 13.82
C LEU A 7 5.34 4.51 14.39
N ILE A 8 5.14 4.65 15.71
CA ILE A 8 3.79 4.70 16.29
C ILE A 8 2.93 5.83 15.70
N LYS A 9 3.56 6.96 15.34
CA LYS A 9 2.84 8.10 14.74
C LYS A 9 2.42 7.78 13.31
N LEU A 10 3.31 7.13 12.56
CA LEU A 10 3.04 6.71 11.19
C LEU A 10 1.95 5.62 11.15
N GLN A 11 2.09 4.60 12.01
CA GLN A 11 1.13 3.52 12.21
C GLN A 11 -0.27 4.07 12.53
N LYS A 12 -0.39 4.91 13.57
CA LYS A 12 -1.68 5.53 13.95
C LYS A 12 -2.29 6.35 12.81
N ALA A 13 -1.49 7.08 12.04
CA ALA A 13 -1.99 7.87 10.92
C ALA A 13 -2.51 7.00 9.77
N ALA A 14 -1.83 5.90 9.45
CA ALA A 14 -2.24 4.94 8.43
C ALA A 14 -3.51 4.20 8.86
N ILE A 15 -3.52 3.61 10.06
CA ILE A 15 -4.66 2.86 10.61
C ILE A 15 -5.90 3.77 10.69
N LYS A 16 -5.77 4.98 11.25
CA LYS A 16 -6.90 5.93 11.31
C LYS A 16 -7.52 6.17 9.94
N LYS A 17 -6.70 6.25 8.88
CA LYS A 17 -7.20 6.46 7.53
C LYS A 17 -7.85 5.19 6.96
N LEU A 18 -7.23 4.02 7.14
CA LEU A 18 -7.77 2.73 6.69
C LEU A 18 -9.09 2.39 7.40
N THR A 19 -9.17 2.49 8.72
CA THR A 19 -10.42 2.27 9.48
C THR A 19 -11.53 3.25 9.08
N ARG A 20 -11.19 4.48 8.67
CA ARG A 20 -12.20 5.40 8.12
C ARG A 20 -12.74 4.89 6.78
N LEU A 21 -11.87 4.37 5.91
CA LEU A 21 -12.26 3.82 4.62
C LEU A 21 -13.07 2.53 4.77
N GLU A 22 -12.69 1.68 5.71
CA GLU A 22 -13.42 0.48 6.13
C GLU A 22 -14.86 0.83 6.56
N LYS A 23 -15.01 1.79 7.48
CA LYS A 23 -16.33 2.27 7.94
C LYS A 23 -17.18 2.82 6.78
N LEU A 24 -16.58 3.55 5.85
CA LEU A 24 -17.28 4.01 4.65
C LEU A 24 -17.72 2.83 3.78
N SER A 25 -16.89 1.79 3.67
CA SER A 25 -17.22 0.58 2.91
C SER A 25 -18.39 -0.19 3.52
N THR A 26 -18.46 -0.31 4.84
CA THR A 26 -19.60 -0.93 5.52
C THR A 26 -20.90 -0.19 5.26
N ASN A 27 -20.86 1.15 5.23
CA ASN A 27 -22.04 1.97 4.97
C ASN A 27 -22.59 1.80 3.54
N ILE A 28 -21.78 1.40 2.57
CA ILE A 28 -22.22 1.18 1.18
C ILE A 28 -23.35 0.16 1.10
N LEU A 29 -23.35 -0.85 1.97
CA LEU A 29 -24.36 -1.90 1.98
C LEU A 29 -25.77 -1.37 2.31
N SER A 30 -25.88 -0.17 2.88
CA SER A 30 -27.15 0.47 3.21
C SER A 30 -27.66 1.46 2.14
N ILE A 31 -26.88 1.69 1.07
CA ILE A 31 -27.18 2.70 0.06
C ILE A 31 -27.98 2.07 -1.09
N SER A 32 -29.16 2.64 -1.37
CA SER A 32 -30.04 2.17 -2.46
C SER A 32 -29.63 2.69 -3.85
N SER A 33 -28.85 3.78 -3.92
CA SER A 33 -28.46 4.43 -5.17
C SER A 33 -27.19 3.82 -5.76
N ASN A 34 -27.32 3.12 -6.89
CA ASN A 34 -26.17 2.54 -7.61
C ASN A 34 -25.09 3.58 -7.97
N ARG A 35 -25.48 4.80 -8.34
CA ARG A 35 -24.52 5.86 -8.68
C ARG A 35 -23.68 6.30 -7.48
N GLU A 36 -24.32 6.37 -6.31
CA GLU A 36 -23.65 6.74 -5.07
C GLU A 36 -22.71 5.64 -4.61
N VAL A 37 -23.15 4.38 -4.68
CA VAL A 37 -22.31 3.19 -4.45
C VAL A 37 -21.06 3.23 -5.33
N GLU A 38 -21.21 3.44 -6.63
CA GLU A 38 -20.08 3.51 -7.57
C GLU A 38 -19.09 4.65 -7.24
N THR A 39 -19.62 5.81 -6.83
CA THR A 39 -18.81 6.98 -6.48
C THR A 39 -18.01 6.71 -5.21
N LEU A 40 -18.65 6.13 -4.20
CA LEU A 40 -17.99 5.77 -2.94
C LEU A 40 -16.97 4.65 -3.14
N LEU A 41 -17.28 3.59 -3.89
CA LEU A 41 -16.33 2.53 -4.20
C LEU A 41 -15.11 3.04 -4.95
N THR A 42 -15.31 3.95 -5.91
CA THR A 42 -14.21 4.64 -6.62
C THR A 42 -13.30 5.34 -5.63
N TYR A 43 -13.88 6.15 -4.74
CA TYR A 43 -13.14 6.88 -3.72
C TYR A 43 -12.38 5.95 -2.78
N ILE A 44 -13.06 4.95 -2.21
CA ILE A 44 -12.48 4.03 -1.22
C ILE A 44 -11.35 3.23 -1.84
N THR A 45 -11.55 2.67 -3.03
CA THR A 45 -10.52 1.83 -3.70
C THR A 45 -9.27 2.65 -4.01
N ILE A 46 -9.43 3.84 -4.58
CA ILE A 46 -8.30 4.74 -4.89
C ILE A 46 -7.60 5.17 -3.60
N GLU A 47 -8.35 5.59 -2.59
CA GLU A 47 -7.78 6.07 -1.34
C GLU A 47 -7.14 4.97 -0.50
N THR A 48 -7.59 3.73 -0.60
CA THR A 48 -6.97 2.57 0.06
C THR A 48 -5.57 2.34 -0.49
N LEU A 49 -5.43 2.26 -1.83
CA LEU A 49 -4.12 2.10 -2.46
C LEU A 49 -3.21 3.31 -2.22
N ASN A 50 -3.75 4.53 -2.31
CA ASN A 50 -3.00 5.74 -2.01
C ASN A 50 -2.50 5.75 -0.56
N THR A 51 -3.31 5.26 0.39
CA THR A 51 -2.94 5.17 1.80
C THR A 51 -1.79 4.20 1.99
N TRP A 52 -1.88 3.00 1.40
CA TRP A 52 -0.81 2.01 1.42
C TRP A 52 0.48 2.55 0.79
N SER A 53 0.43 3.04 -0.44
CA SER A 53 1.60 3.61 -1.15
C SER A 53 2.29 4.72 -0.35
N ASN A 54 1.50 5.63 0.24
CA ASN A 54 2.06 6.71 1.06
C ASN A 54 2.62 6.21 2.39
N PHE A 55 2.03 5.18 2.99
CA PHE A 55 2.55 4.54 4.19
C PHE A 55 3.90 3.90 3.86
N SER A 56 3.97 3.03 2.85
CA SER A 56 5.18 2.32 2.43
C SER A 56 6.36 3.25 2.15
N ARG A 57 6.11 4.32 1.37
CA ARG A 57 7.11 5.37 1.14
C ARG A 57 7.57 6.03 2.44
N SER A 58 6.62 6.39 3.31
CA SER A 58 6.95 7.05 4.58
C SER A 58 7.66 6.12 5.54
N PHE A 59 7.32 4.84 5.54
CA PHE A 59 7.91 3.79 6.36
C PHE A 59 9.39 3.59 5.97
N TYR A 60 9.68 3.43 4.69
CA TYR A 60 11.07 3.37 4.20
C TYR A 60 11.87 4.60 4.63
N LEU A 61 11.34 5.81 4.39
CA LEU A 61 12.02 7.06 4.76
C LEU A 61 12.23 7.21 6.27
N SER A 62 11.28 6.72 7.06
CA SER A 62 11.41 6.64 8.52
C SER A 62 12.54 5.68 8.93
N CYS A 63 12.59 4.48 8.34
CA CYS A 63 13.64 3.50 8.60
C CYS A 63 15.03 4.06 8.24
N ALA A 64 15.13 4.69 7.06
CA ALA A 64 16.34 5.31 6.55
C ALA A 64 16.91 6.42 7.47
N LEU A 65 16.06 7.10 8.26
CA LEU A 65 16.46 8.10 9.24
C LEU A 65 16.38 7.61 10.69
N SER A 66 16.61 6.32 10.89
CA SER A 66 16.70 5.67 12.20
C SER A 66 15.48 5.87 13.11
N ALA A 67 14.28 5.65 12.55
CA ALA A 67 13.06 5.68 13.32
C ALA A 67 13.08 4.66 14.47
N LYS A 68 12.44 5.06 15.57
CA LYS A 68 12.10 4.20 16.70
C LYS A 68 10.80 3.45 16.39
N THR A 69 10.79 2.15 16.58
CA THR A 69 9.66 1.26 16.38
C THR A 69 8.67 1.38 17.54
N VAL A 70 7.54 0.67 17.49
CA VAL A 70 6.55 0.70 18.58
C VAL A 70 7.10 0.01 19.83
N SER A 71 7.84 -1.10 19.67
CA SER A 71 8.55 -1.81 20.74
C SER A 71 9.64 -0.94 21.39
N GLY A 72 10.19 -0.02 20.60
CA GLY A 72 11.16 0.96 21.03
C GLY A 72 12.58 0.73 20.52
N THR A 73 12.78 -0.30 19.71
CA THR A 73 14.02 -0.53 18.95
C THR A 73 14.25 0.61 17.95
N ARG A 74 15.52 0.95 17.69
CA ARG A 74 15.87 1.88 16.62
C ARG A 74 16.30 1.10 15.40
N ILE A 75 15.70 1.41 14.26
CA ILE A 75 16.12 0.84 12.99
C ILE A 75 17.44 1.51 12.59
N THR A 76 18.38 0.73 12.07
CA THR A 76 19.64 1.21 11.52
C THR A 76 19.77 0.76 10.08
N ILE A 77 20.61 1.45 9.32
CA ILE A 77 20.94 1.15 7.93
C ILE A 77 22.46 1.19 7.77
N SER A 78 23.00 0.55 6.74
CA SER A 78 24.45 0.47 6.52
C SER A 78 25.07 1.77 6.01
N THR A 79 24.26 2.70 5.49
CA THR A 79 24.73 3.96 4.88
C THR A 79 24.27 5.16 5.71
N THR A 80 25.15 6.15 5.88
CA THR A 80 24.76 7.41 6.52
C THR A 80 23.91 8.25 5.57
N ILE A 81 22.74 8.68 6.05
CA ILE A 81 21.79 9.51 5.29
C ILE A 81 21.56 10.80 6.07
N ALA A 82 21.78 11.95 5.44
CA ALA A 82 21.58 13.24 6.11
C ALA A 82 20.11 13.70 6.05
N ASN A 83 19.42 13.41 4.94
CA ASN A 83 18.06 13.88 4.71
C ASN A 83 17.23 12.90 3.84
N PHE A 84 15.94 13.19 3.66
CA PHE A 84 15.04 12.33 2.87
C PHE A 84 15.38 12.26 1.39
N ASN A 85 15.95 13.31 0.79
CA ASN A 85 16.35 13.30 -0.62
C ASN A 85 17.52 12.34 -0.82
N ASP A 86 18.47 12.27 0.11
CA ASP A 86 19.57 11.30 0.06
C ASP A 86 19.03 9.86 0.16
N ALA A 87 18.07 9.61 1.06
CA ALA A 87 17.42 8.30 1.17
C ALA A 87 16.72 7.88 -0.13
N ILE A 88 15.95 8.79 -0.73
CA ILE A 88 15.33 8.55 -2.04
C ILE A 88 16.40 8.30 -3.12
N GLY A 89 17.52 9.02 -3.06
CA GLY A 89 18.63 8.89 -3.99
C GLY A 89 19.35 7.55 -3.95
N LEU A 90 19.31 6.84 -2.82
CA LEU A 90 19.85 5.48 -2.73
C LEU A 90 18.98 4.45 -3.44
N VAL A 91 17.66 4.68 -3.54
CA VAL A 91 16.71 3.67 -4.02
C VAL A 91 16.26 3.90 -5.45
N ILE A 92 16.28 5.13 -5.96
CA ILE A 92 15.92 5.42 -7.34
C ILE A 92 16.83 4.67 -8.32
N PRO A 93 18.17 4.69 -8.21
CA PRO A 93 19.03 3.97 -9.14
C PRO A 93 18.82 2.45 -9.14
N VAL A 94 18.38 1.88 -8.01
CA VAL A 94 18.05 0.44 -7.91
C VAL A 94 16.81 0.10 -8.76
N TYR A 95 15.83 1.00 -8.77
CA TYR A 95 14.56 0.78 -9.48
C TYR A 95 14.58 1.30 -10.92
N LYS A 96 15.27 2.41 -11.16
CA LYS A 96 15.38 3.12 -12.44
C LYS A 96 16.83 3.58 -12.64
N PRO A 97 17.71 2.70 -13.15
CA PRO A 97 19.15 2.98 -13.25
C PRO A 97 19.52 4.19 -14.12
N SER A 98 18.65 4.58 -15.06
CA SER A 98 18.86 5.72 -15.94
C SER A 98 18.41 7.06 -15.35
N ALA A 99 17.77 7.07 -14.18
CA ALA A 99 17.36 8.31 -13.54
C ALA A 99 18.55 9.00 -12.86
N THR A 100 18.60 10.32 -12.98
CA THR A 100 19.60 11.16 -12.34
C THR A 100 18.90 12.30 -11.59
N PRO A 101 19.50 12.83 -10.51
CA PRO A 101 18.97 14.01 -9.86
C PRO A 101 19.04 15.22 -10.81
N ASN A 102 18.27 16.27 -10.51
CA ASN A 102 18.38 17.53 -11.23
C ASN A 102 19.66 18.29 -10.88
N ASN A 103 19.86 19.47 -11.49
CA ASN A 103 21.06 20.30 -11.31
C ASN A 103 21.30 20.77 -9.86
N VAL A 104 20.32 20.64 -8.96
CA VAL A 104 20.41 21.00 -7.53
C VAL A 104 20.54 19.73 -6.66
N GLY A 105 20.71 18.55 -7.25
CA GLY A 105 20.83 17.28 -6.54
C GLY A 105 19.50 16.71 -6.03
N ILE A 106 18.35 17.25 -6.47
CA ILE A 106 17.03 16.80 -6.02
C ILE A 106 16.50 15.73 -6.98
N TRP A 107 16.06 14.62 -6.41
CA TRP A 107 15.43 13.53 -7.14
C TRP A 107 13.96 13.80 -7.44
N HIS A 108 13.51 13.45 -8.64
CA HIS A 108 12.11 13.64 -9.01
C HIS A 108 11.22 12.52 -8.47
N ARG A 109 10.06 12.90 -7.94
CA ARG A 109 9.04 11.94 -7.46
C ARG A 109 8.57 10.94 -8.52
N ARG A 110 8.66 11.30 -9.81
CA ARG A 110 8.28 10.42 -10.93
C ARG A 110 9.29 9.28 -11.16
N ASP A 111 10.50 9.42 -10.63
CA ASP A 111 11.54 8.40 -10.72
C ASP A 111 11.53 7.47 -9.49
N GLU A 112 10.74 7.81 -8.48
CA GLU A 112 10.60 6.98 -7.29
C GLU A 112 10.00 5.60 -7.62
N PRO A 113 10.35 4.57 -6.82
CA PRO A 113 9.80 3.24 -6.97
C PRO A 113 8.28 3.16 -6.83
N THR A 114 7.72 2.05 -7.31
CA THR A 114 6.31 1.71 -7.10
C THR A 114 6.05 1.32 -5.64
N TRP A 115 5.85 2.32 -4.78
CA TRP A 115 5.77 2.14 -3.32
C TRP A 115 4.64 1.22 -2.81
N HIS A 116 3.62 0.95 -3.63
CA HIS A 116 2.57 0.02 -3.23
C HIS A 116 2.96 -1.45 -3.40
N ASP A 117 4.05 -1.76 -4.11
CA ASP A 117 4.56 -3.11 -4.28
C ASP A 117 5.45 -3.51 -3.09
N PRO A 118 5.10 -4.55 -2.31
CA PRO A 118 5.93 -5.06 -1.22
C PRO A 118 7.32 -5.50 -1.67
N ASN A 119 7.46 -6.03 -2.88
CA ASN A 119 8.76 -6.48 -3.39
C ASN A 119 9.74 -5.32 -3.52
N VAL A 120 9.23 -4.15 -3.92
CA VAL A 120 10.02 -2.92 -3.95
C VAL A 120 10.54 -2.58 -2.56
N ILE A 121 9.70 -2.64 -1.52
CA ILE A 121 10.12 -2.37 -0.13
C ILE A 121 11.17 -3.38 0.34
N MET A 122 10.98 -4.67 0.06
CA MET A 122 11.96 -5.70 0.43
C MET A 122 13.31 -5.47 -0.27
N ILE A 123 13.31 -5.21 -1.57
CA ILE A 123 14.52 -4.97 -2.36
C ILE A 123 15.28 -3.75 -1.84
N ILE A 124 14.60 -2.63 -1.64
CA ILE A 124 15.27 -1.38 -1.24
C ILE A 124 15.75 -1.43 0.22
N CYS A 125 14.97 -2.02 1.14
CA CYS A 125 15.37 -2.15 2.54
C CYS A 125 16.55 -3.13 2.68
N ASN A 126 16.59 -4.18 1.86
CA ASN A 126 17.76 -5.06 1.78
C ASN A 126 18.97 -4.32 1.19
N HIS A 127 18.78 -3.54 0.12
CA HIS A 127 19.85 -2.78 -0.53
C HIS A 127 20.54 -1.79 0.43
N VAL A 128 19.78 -1.08 1.28
CA VAL A 128 20.36 -0.13 2.25
C VAL A 128 20.78 -0.80 3.57
N GLY A 129 20.61 -2.12 3.69
CA GLY A 129 20.96 -2.86 4.90
C GLY A 129 20.13 -2.48 6.13
N CYS A 130 18.81 -2.33 5.97
CA CYS A 130 17.90 -2.10 7.09
C CYS A 130 18.00 -3.23 8.12
N SER A 131 18.23 -2.88 9.39
CA SER A 131 18.39 -3.84 10.48
C SER A 131 17.14 -4.68 10.77
N ASN A 132 15.96 -4.23 10.34
CA ASN A 132 14.69 -4.94 10.49
C ASN A 132 14.23 -5.65 9.21
N ILE A 133 15.14 -5.94 8.26
CA ILE A 133 14.79 -6.59 6.99
C ILE A 133 14.08 -7.94 7.17
N THR A 134 14.47 -8.73 8.17
CA THR A 134 13.85 -10.03 8.48
C THR A 134 12.39 -9.87 8.86
N GLN A 135 12.06 -8.87 9.67
CA GLN A 135 10.68 -8.53 10.02
C GLN A 135 9.91 -8.04 8.79
N ILE A 136 10.50 -7.20 7.95
CA ILE A 136 9.84 -6.74 6.71
C ILE A 136 9.50 -7.94 5.82
N GLN A 137 10.43 -8.89 5.65
CA GLN A 137 10.19 -10.12 4.89
C GLN A 137 9.09 -10.97 5.52
N SER A 138 9.11 -11.16 6.84
CA SER A 138 8.07 -11.90 7.56
C SER A 138 6.69 -11.25 7.40
N GLY A 139 6.60 -9.91 7.45
CA GLY A 139 5.35 -9.18 7.28
C GLY A 139 4.71 -9.36 5.90
N PHE A 140 5.51 -9.66 4.88
CA PHE A 140 5.03 -9.94 3.52
C PHE A 140 5.02 -11.43 3.15
N SER A 141 5.52 -12.31 4.01
CA SER A 141 5.60 -13.76 3.76
C SER A 141 4.23 -14.44 3.64
N GLY A 142 3.17 -13.81 4.17
CA GLY A 142 1.80 -14.31 4.10
C GLY A 142 1.18 -14.35 2.70
N GLY A 143 1.90 -13.87 1.67
CA GLY A 143 1.44 -13.98 0.27
C GLY A 143 0.14 -13.23 -0.02
N LEU A 144 -0.14 -12.17 0.75
CA LEU A 144 -1.40 -11.43 0.70
C LEU A 144 -1.65 -10.90 -0.71
N THR A 145 -2.77 -11.29 -1.30
CA THR A 145 -3.10 -10.98 -2.69
C THR A 145 -3.55 -9.53 -2.87
N VAL A 146 -3.93 -8.82 -1.79
CA VAL A 146 -4.31 -7.40 -1.82
C VAL A 146 -3.28 -6.53 -2.53
N PHE A 147 -1.99 -6.74 -2.27
CA PHE A 147 -0.91 -5.92 -2.83
C PHE A 147 -0.81 -6.03 -4.36
N ARG A 148 -1.15 -7.20 -4.90
CA ARG A 148 -1.17 -7.47 -6.34
C ARG A 148 -2.49 -7.04 -6.97
N ASN A 149 -3.60 -7.28 -6.28
CA ASN A 149 -4.94 -7.21 -6.87
C ASN A 149 -5.56 -5.81 -6.74
N LEU A 150 -5.34 -5.10 -5.62
CA LEU A 150 -5.88 -3.75 -5.40
C LEU A 150 -5.42 -2.72 -6.46
N PRO A 151 -4.16 -2.71 -6.94
CA PRO A 151 -3.74 -1.84 -8.04
C PRO A 151 -4.58 -1.98 -9.30
N THR A 152 -5.03 -3.20 -9.63
CA THR A 152 -5.86 -3.47 -10.81
C THR A 152 -7.24 -2.81 -10.70
N PHE A 153 -7.89 -2.94 -9.53
CA PHE A 153 -9.18 -2.28 -9.29
C PHE A 153 -9.05 -0.76 -9.23
N ARG A 154 -7.97 -0.24 -8.62
CA ARG A 154 -7.67 1.19 -8.66
C ARG A 154 -7.51 1.70 -10.09
N ASN A 155 -6.81 0.95 -10.95
CA ASN A 155 -6.60 1.32 -12.35
C ASN A 155 -7.90 1.29 -13.16
N PHE A 156 -8.77 0.31 -12.90
CA PHE A 156 -10.13 0.33 -13.41
C PHE A 156 -10.86 1.62 -13.01
N TYR A 157 -10.86 1.99 -11.74
CA TYR A 157 -11.57 3.20 -11.31
C TYR A 157 -10.95 4.51 -11.83
N ALA A 158 -9.63 4.53 -12.09
CA ALA A 158 -8.94 5.69 -12.64
C ALA A 158 -9.19 5.90 -14.14
N HIS A 159 -9.43 4.83 -14.91
CA HIS A 159 -9.49 4.89 -16.37
C HIS A 159 -10.83 4.43 -16.97
N ARG A 160 -11.50 3.48 -16.33
CA ARG A 160 -12.81 2.92 -16.69
C ARG A 160 -12.94 2.51 -18.15
N ASN A 161 -11.90 1.86 -18.69
CA ASN A 161 -11.93 1.29 -20.03
C ASN A 161 -12.07 -0.24 -19.99
N GLN A 162 -12.51 -0.82 -21.11
CA GLN A 162 -12.79 -2.25 -21.26
C GLN A 162 -11.60 -3.14 -20.86
N ARG A 163 -10.36 -2.70 -21.16
CA ARG A 163 -9.14 -3.44 -20.81
C ARG A 163 -8.96 -3.52 -19.29
N THR A 164 -9.08 -2.39 -18.59
CA THR A 164 -8.95 -2.33 -17.13
C THR A 164 -10.11 -3.02 -16.42
N GLU A 165 -11.31 -2.95 -16.99
CA GLU A 165 -12.49 -3.66 -16.49
C GLU A 165 -12.28 -5.17 -16.57
N TYR A 166 -11.91 -5.68 -17.75
CA TYR A 166 -11.63 -7.09 -17.95
C TYR A 166 -10.53 -7.59 -17.01
N ALA A 167 -9.44 -6.82 -16.85
CA ALA A 167 -8.37 -7.16 -15.91
C ALA A 167 -8.88 -7.29 -14.46
N ALA A 168 -9.76 -6.40 -14.00
CA ALA A 168 -10.37 -6.48 -12.68
C ALA A 168 -11.34 -7.69 -12.57
N MET A 169 -12.11 -7.99 -13.62
CA MET A 169 -13.01 -9.14 -13.65
C MET A 169 -12.27 -10.47 -13.55
N GLN A 170 -11.10 -10.60 -14.19
CA GLN A 170 -10.29 -11.84 -14.13
C GLN A 170 -9.80 -12.17 -12.71
N ILE A 171 -9.66 -11.17 -11.83
CA ILE A 171 -9.25 -11.37 -10.43
C ILE A 171 -10.34 -12.10 -9.62
N ALA A 172 -11.62 -11.98 -9.98
CA ALA A 172 -12.74 -12.53 -9.20
C ALA A 172 -12.57 -14.03 -8.89
N SER A 173 -12.09 -14.80 -9.87
CA SER A 173 -11.87 -16.25 -9.76
C SER A 173 -10.90 -16.63 -8.64
N GLN A 174 -9.91 -15.78 -8.33
CA GLN A 174 -8.93 -16.01 -7.26
C GLN A 174 -9.58 -16.00 -5.87
N TYR A 175 -10.75 -15.40 -5.75
CA TYR A 175 -11.53 -15.28 -4.52
C TYR A 175 -12.78 -16.17 -4.52
N GLY A 176 -12.95 -17.03 -5.52
CA GLY A 176 -14.17 -17.82 -5.70
C GLY A 176 -15.40 -16.99 -6.06
N ILE A 177 -15.21 -15.79 -6.61
CA ILE A 177 -16.27 -14.89 -7.05
C ILE A 177 -16.47 -15.04 -8.57
N SER A 178 -17.71 -14.93 -9.05
CA SER A 178 -18.01 -14.98 -10.49
C SER A 178 -17.33 -13.84 -11.25
N ASN A 179 -16.63 -14.19 -12.33
CA ASN A 179 -15.98 -13.23 -13.23
C ASN A 179 -16.96 -12.54 -14.21
N LEU A 180 -18.25 -12.87 -14.17
CA LEU A 180 -19.30 -12.20 -14.94
C LEU A 180 -19.82 -10.92 -14.26
N LEU A 181 -19.41 -10.70 -13.00
CA LEU A 181 -19.79 -9.53 -12.22
C LEU A 181 -18.98 -8.31 -12.65
N LYS A 182 -19.57 -7.13 -12.49
CA LYS A 182 -18.85 -5.86 -12.66
C LYS A 182 -17.80 -5.69 -11.55
N PRO A 183 -16.71 -4.93 -11.77
CA PRO A 183 -15.68 -4.72 -10.74
C PRO A 183 -16.23 -4.21 -9.40
N SER A 184 -17.23 -3.34 -9.39
CA SER A 184 -17.88 -2.88 -8.16
C SER A 184 -18.60 -3.99 -7.40
N GLN A 185 -19.31 -4.85 -8.13
CA GLN A 185 -19.99 -6.01 -7.56
C GLN A 185 -18.98 -7.02 -6.99
N ILE A 186 -17.83 -7.20 -7.66
CA ILE A 186 -16.76 -8.07 -7.17
C ILE A 186 -16.21 -7.56 -5.83
N LEU A 187 -15.94 -6.25 -5.70
CA LEU A 187 -15.43 -5.66 -4.45
C LEU A 187 -16.42 -5.76 -3.28
N LEU A 188 -17.72 -5.78 -3.58
CA LEU A 188 -18.79 -5.93 -2.59
C LEU A 188 -19.19 -7.38 -2.33
N SER A 189 -18.69 -8.33 -3.14
CA SER A 189 -19.00 -9.75 -2.98
C SER A 189 -18.19 -10.37 -1.84
N LEU A 190 -18.74 -11.45 -1.27
CA LEU A 190 -18.07 -12.26 -0.26
C LEU A 190 -17.13 -13.26 -0.96
N PRO A 191 -15.83 -13.24 -0.66
CA PRO A 191 -14.93 -14.30 -1.09
C PRO A 191 -15.30 -15.65 -0.48
N LEU A 192 -14.86 -16.73 -1.13
CA LEU A 192 -15.10 -18.09 -0.65
C LEU A 192 -14.58 -18.27 0.79
N ASN A 193 -15.43 -18.78 1.67
CA ASN A 193 -15.15 -19.00 3.10
C ASN A 193 -14.85 -17.73 3.90
N ARG A 194 -15.26 -16.55 3.42
CA ARG A 194 -15.11 -15.28 4.13
C ARG A 194 -16.47 -14.70 4.50
N SER A 195 -16.53 -14.03 5.64
CA SER A 195 -17.76 -13.45 6.19
C SER A 195 -17.98 -11.98 5.82
N GLN A 196 -17.05 -11.37 5.07
CA GLN A 196 -17.09 -9.95 4.75
C GLN A 196 -16.74 -9.67 3.29
N PRO A 197 -17.18 -8.52 2.75
CA PRO A 197 -16.85 -8.10 1.39
C PRO A 197 -15.34 -8.03 1.14
N LEU A 198 -14.94 -8.38 -0.09
CA LEU A 198 -13.55 -8.41 -0.52
C LEU A 198 -12.78 -7.10 -0.23
N LEU A 199 -13.40 -5.94 -0.46
CA LEU A 199 -12.77 -4.65 -0.18
C LEU A 199 -12.48 -4.43 1.31
N ILE A 200 -13.35 -4.92 2.20
CA ILE A 200 -13.14 -4.81 3.64
C ILE A 200 -12.00 -5.73 4.07
N GLU A 201 -11.97 -6.97 3.58
CA GLU A 201 -10.87 -7.91 3.82
C GLU A 201 -9.51 -7.34 3.42
N TRP A 202 -9.42 -6.70 2.25
CA TRP A 202 -8.21 -6.02 1.81
C TRP A 202 -7.80 -4.86 2.72
N ILE A 203 -8.75 -4.08 3.24
CA ILE A 203 -8.44 -3.00 4.16
C ILE A 203 -7.90 -3.56 5.48
N ASP A 204 -8.48 -4.64 5.98
CA ASP A 204 -8.03 -5.31 7.21
C ASP A 204 -6.63 -5.90 7.06
N GLU A 205 -6.35 -6.57 5.93
CA GLU A 205 -5.02 -7.07 5.59
C GLU A 205 -3.96 -5.94 5.60
N LEU A 206 -4.31 -4.77 5.07
CA LEU A 206 -3.43 -3.59 5.09
C LEU A 206 -3.24 -3.04 6.51
N ILE A 207 -4.29 -3.03 7.35
CA ILE A 207 -4.19 -2.62 8.76
C ILE A 207 -3.23 -3.54 9.50
N LEU A 208 -3.43 -4.86 9.41
CA LEU A 208 -2.58 -5.86 10.06
C LEU A 208 -1.12 -5.75 9.59
N THR A 209 -0.91 -5.55 8.29
CA THR A 209 0.44 -5.37 7.73
C THR A 209 1.10 -4.10 8.29
N VAL A 210 0.38 -2.97 8.34
CA VAL A 210 0.89 -1.71 8.91
C VAL A 210 1.25 -1.89 10.38
N GLU A 211 0.42 -2.59 11.15
CA GLU A 211 0.67 -2.87 12.55
C GLU A 211 1.95 -3.67 12.73
N TYR A 212 2.06 -4.77 12.00
CA TYR A 212 3.19 -5.69 12.05
C TYR A 212 4.51 -4.99 11.68
N LEU A 213 4.54 -4.26 10.57
CA LEU A 213 5.75 -3.58 10.08
C LEU A 213 6.27 -2.50 11.04
N CYS A 214 5.39 -1.88 11.82
CA CYS A 214 5.80 -0.82 12.76
C CYS A 214 6.20 -1.34 14.15
N TYR A 215 5.95 -2.62 14.46
CA TYR A 215 6.03 -3.10 15.83
C TYR A 215 7.45 -3.27 16.35
N GLU A 216 8.25 -4.16 15.76
CA GLU A 216 9.61 -4.47 16.23
C GLU A 216 10.67 -3.48 15.81
#